data_AF-A0A7R9QKM4-F1
#
_entry.id   AF-A0A7R9QKM4-F1
#
_cell.length_a   1.000
_cell.length_b   1.000
_cell.length_c   1.000
_cell.angle_alpha   90.00
_cell.angle_beta   90.00
_cell.angle_gamma   90.00
#
_symmetry.space_group_name_H-M   'P 1'
#
loop_
_entity.id
_entity.type
_entity.pdbx_description
1 polymer ?
#
loop_
_entity_poly.entity_id
_entity_poly.type
_entity_poly.pdbx_seq_one_letter_code
_entity_poly.pdbx_strand_id
1 'polypeptide(L)'
;VKARVPGSIYSDLRREGVLKESLLSGDNDVKYRWVSYDNWTFERTFNVDEKLLSKQYVYLLANGIDTVSEVTVNDRLIGRTDNQFVRYKWDVRHVLKVGQNTVRVSIQSAPLYSLQKSKEYEEKYKYKVISCTKSDNTECYVDFIRKMAASYSWDW
;
A
#
# COMPACT_ATOMS: atom_id res chain seq x y z
N VAL A 1 -4.94 -2.86 -15.22
CA VAL A 1 -3.66 -2.28 -15.70
C VAL A 1 -2.51 -3.22 -15.37
N LYS A 2 -1.50 -3.35 -16.24
CA LYS A 2 -0.31 -4.15 -15.91
C LYS A 2 0.54 -3.41 -14.87
N ALA A 3 0.91 -4.08 -13.79
CA ALA A 3 1.71 -3.52 -12.71
C ALA A 3 3.16 -4.02 -12.70
N ARG A 4 4.08 -3.24 -12.14
CA ARG A 4 5.48 -3.65 -11.93
C ARG A 4 5.81 -3.68 -10.43
N VAL A 5 6.58 -4.68 -10.02
CA VAL A 5 7.07 -4.82 -8.64
C VAL A 5 8.59 -5.07 -8.69
N PRO A 6 9.43 -4.22 -8.08
CA PRO A 6 9.07 -2.98 -7.37
C PRO A 6 8.53 -1.88 -8.31
N GLY A 7 7.63 -1.03 -7.81
CA GLY A 7 6.96 0.01 -8.59
C GLY A 7 5.94 0.82 -7.77
N SER A 8 5.14 1.67 -8.43
CA SER A 8 4.06 2.44 -7.80
C SER A 8 2.82 2.50 -8.69
N ILE A 9 1.65 2.67 -8.08
CA ILE A 9 0.36 2.80 -8.76
C ILE A 9 0.42 3.94 -9.79
N TYR A 10 0.94 5.11 -9.43
CA TYR A 10 1.07 6.25 -10.33
C TYR A 10 1.93 5.94 -11.56
N SER A 11 3.07 5.26 -11.37
CA SER A 11 3.95 4.85 -12.47
C SER A 11 3.27 3.86 -13.41
N ASP A 12 2.47 2.95 -12.85
CA ASP A 12 1.74 1.93 -13.60
C ASP A 12 0.57 2.54 -14.38
N LEU A 13 -0.24 3.39 -13.76
CA LEU A 13 -1.33 4.10 -14.43
C LEU A 13 -0.83 5.02 -15.55
N ARG A 14 0.31 5.70 -15.35
CA ARG A 14 0.94 6.50 -16.41
C ARG A 14 1.43 5.65 -17.57
N ARG A 15 2.13 4.55 -17.28
CA ARG A 15 2.66 3.65 -18.32
C ARG A 15 1.54 3.04 -19.17
N GLU A 16 0.42 2.71 -18.55
CA GLU A 16 -0.73 2.10 -19.23
C GLU A 16 -1.70 3.15 -19.81
N GLY A 17 -1.31 4.44 -19.82
CA GLY A 17 -2.06 5.52 -20.49
C GLY A 17 -3.30 6.03 -19.75
N VAL A 18 -3.53 5.61 -18.50
CA VAL A 18 -4.64 6.10 -17.66
C VAL A 18 -4.34 7.53 -17.18
N LEU A 19 -3.12 7.77 -16.69
CA LEU A 19 -2.64 9.14 -16.43
C LEU A 19 -1.93 9.64 -17.69
N LYS A 20 -2.58 10.55 -18.42
CA LYS A 20 -2.10 11.06 -19.71
C LYS A 20 -0.85 11.93 -19.60
N GLU A 21 -0.65 12.57 -18.46
CA GLU A 21 0.41 13.56 -18.24
C GLU A 21 1.26 13.21 -17.01
N SER A 22 2.39 13.90 -16.85
CA SER A 22 3.22 13.73 -15.66
C SER A 22 2.49 14.26 -14.42
N LEU A 23 2.66 13.59 -13.28
CA LEU A 23 2.13 14.09 -11.99
C LEU A 23 2.68 15.49 -11.65
N LEU A 24 3.90 15.79 -12.09
CA LEU A 24 4.59 17.07 -11.84
C LEU A 24 4.24 18.17 -12.87
N SER A 25 3.24 17.97 -13.73
CA SER A 25 2.86 18.95 -14.75
C SER A 25 1.57 19.68 -14.35
N GLY A 26 1.58 21.01 -14.41
CA GLY A 26 0.39 21.82 -14.15
C GLY A 26 -0.20 21.56 -12.77
N ASP A 27 -1.52 21.36 -12.73
CA ASP A 27 -2.34 21.06 -11.56
C ASP A 27 -2.65 19.56 -11.41
N ASN A 28 -1.79 18.70 -11.97
CA ASN A 28 -2.02 17.26 -11.99
C ASN A 28 -1.98 16.60 -10.60
N ASP A 29 -1.34 17.23 -9.62
CA ASP A 29 -1.40 16.85 -8.20
C ASP A 29 -2.85 16.87 -7.67
N VAL A 30 -3.65 17.85 -8.11
CA VAL A 30 -5.08 17.96 -7.78
C VAL A 30 -5.91 17.04 -8.67
N LYS A 31 -5.70 17.11 -9.99
CA LYS A 31 -6.45 16.32 -10.99
C LYS A 31 -6.35 14.81 -10.76
N TYR A 32 -5.18 14.33 -10.32
CA TYR A 32 -4.92 12.91 -10.07
C TYR A 32 -5.02 12.54 -8.59
N ARG A 33 -5.49 13.44 -7.71
CA ARG A 33 -5.71 13.17 -6.28
C ARG A 33 -6.61 11.96 -6.03
N TRP A 34 -7.55 11.66 -6.92
CA TRP A 34 -8.40 10.47 -6.81
C TRP A 34 -7.59 9.18 -6.66
N VAL A 35 -6.37 9.10 -7.22
CA VAL A 35 -5.52 7.91 -7.14
C VAL A 35 -5.11 7.62 -5.70
N SER A 36 -4.83 8.63 -4.87
CA SER A 36 -4.47 8.42 -3.46
C SER A 36 -5.69 8.14 -2.57
N TYR A 37 -6.89 8.51 -3.00
CA TYR A 37 -8.15 8.30 -2.27
C TYR A 37 -8.83 6.97 -2.58
N ASP A 38 -8.40 6.26 -3.64
CA ASP A 38 -8.89 4.93 -3.96
C ASP A 38 -8.05 3.82 -3.30
N ASN A 39 -8.63 2.64 -3.18
CA ASN A 39 -7.95 1.43 -2.72
C ASN A 39 -7.45 0.64 -3.94
N TRP A 40 -6.26 0.05 -3.81
CA TRP A 40 -5.61 -0.63 -4.94
C TRP A 40 -5.17 -2.03 -4.56
N THR A 41 -5.48 -3.00 -5.42
CA THR A 41 -5.06 -4.39 -5.23
C THR A 41 -4.04 -4.79 -6.28
N PHE A 42 -2.84 -5.16 -5.82
CA PHE A 42 -1.87 -5.85 -6.65
C PHE A 42 -2.15 -7.34 -6.60
N GLU A 43 -2.21 -8.00 -7.76
CA GLU A 43 -2.43 -9.44 -7.87
C GLU A 43 -1.35 -10.07 -8.75
N ARG A 44 -0.87 -11.25 -8.36
CA ARG A 44 0.03 -12.06 -9.18
C ARG A 44 -0.22 -13.55 -8.96
N THR A 45 -0.18 -14.32 -10.03
CA THR A 45 -0.12 -15.78 -10.00
C THR A 45 1.32 -16.28 -10.06
N PHE A 46 1.61 -17.39 -9.37
CA PHE A 46 2.91 -18.05 -9.38
C PHE A 46 2.75 -19.57 -9.20
N ASN A 47 3.68 -20.36 -9.72
CA ASN A 47 3.64 -21.81 -9.60
C ASN A 47 4.53 -22.29 -8.44
N VAL A 48 4.03 -23.29 -7.71
CA VAL A 48 4.73 -23.97 -6.61
C VAL A 48 4.85 -25.45 -6.95
N ASP A 49 6.05 -26.01 -6.79
CA ASP A 49 6.29 -27.43 -6.98
C ASP A 49 6.24 -28.21 -5.65
N GLU A 50 6.17 -29.54 -5.74
CA GLU A 50 6.17 -30.42 -4.57
C GLU A 50 7.45 -30.28 -3.75
N LYS A 51 8.58 -29.98 -4.39
CA LYS A 51 9.89 -29.81 -3.75
C LYS A 51 9.91 -28.61 -2.80
N LEU A 52 9.22 -27.52 -3.13
CA LEU A 52 9.09 -26.37 -2.23
C LEU A 52 8.18 -26.71 -1.05
N LEU A 53 7.05 -27.40 -1.29
CA LEU A 53 6.11 -27.77 -0.22
C LEU A 53 6.63 -28.86 0.73
N SER A 54 7.59 -29.66 0.26
CA SER A 54 8.28 -30.65 1.09
C SER A 54 9.22 -30.02 2.12
N LYS A 55 9.53 -28.72 2.00
CA LYS A 55 10.32 -27.99 3.01
C LYS A 55 9.49 -27.77 4.26
N GLN A 56 10.13 -27.79 5.44
CA GLN A 56 9.46 -27.56 6.72
C GLN A 56 8.86 -26.14 6.81
N TYR A 57 9.56 -25.15 6.27
CA TYR A 57 9.17 -23.74 6.27
C TYR A 57 9.24 -23.18 4.85
N VAL A 58 8.24 -22.38 4.47
CA VAL A 58 8.21 -21.63 3.21
C VAL A 58 7.75 -20.22 3.54
N TYR A 59 8.59 -19.23 3.28
CA TYR A 59 8.32 -17.84 3.63
C TYR A 59 8.02 -16.99 2.40
N LEU A 60 7.01 -16.13 2.51
CA LEU A 60 6.87 -14.96 1.64
C LEU A 60 7.55 -13.77 2.31
N LEU A 61 8.44 -13.11 1.57
CA LEU A 61 9.19 -11.95 2.02
C LEU A 61 8.80 -10.72 1.19
N ALA A 62 8.44 -9.64 1.88
CA ALA A 62 8.30 -8.32 1.28
C ALA A 62 9.31 -7.37 1.90
N ASN A 63 10.24 -6.87 1.09
CA ASN A 63 11.28 -5.95 1.59
C ASN A 63 10.73 -4.57 1.96
N GLY A 64 9.58 -4.21 1.42
CA GLY A 64 8.81 -3.01 1.78
C GLY A 64 7.47 -3.03 1.07
N ILE A 65 6.42 -2.57 1.77
CA ILE A 65 5.08 -2.36 1.22
C ILE A 65 4.66 -0.96 1.67
N ASP A 66 4.29 -0.11 0.71
CA ASP A 66 3.81 1.25 0.97
C ASP A 66 2.27 1.27 0.86
N THR A 67 1.50 1.31 1.95
CA THR A 67 1.93 1.18 3.35
C THR A 67 0.98 0.25 4.09
N VAL A 68 -0.28 0.66 4.19
CA VAL A 68 -1.31 -0.10 4.90
C VAL A 68 -1.95 -1.09 3.93
N SER A 69 -1.88 -2.39 4.23
CA SER A 69 -2.42 -3.40 3.33
C SER A 69 -2.85 -4.68 4.04
N GLU A 70 -3.71 -5.44 3.37
CA GLU A 70 -3.96 -6.84 3.66
C GLU A 70 -3.29 -7.71 2.60
N VAL A 71 -2.55 -8.72 3.04
CA VAL A 71 -1.85 -9.66 2.15
C VAL A 71 -2.52 -11.02 2.22
N THR A 72 -2.93 -11.53 1.07
CA THR A 72 -3.57 -12.85 0.96
C THR A 72 -2.82 -13.76 -0.01
N VAL A 73 -2.86 -15.06 0.27
CA VAL A 73 -2.40 -16.11 -0.65
C VAL A 73 -3.52 -17.13 -0.77
N ASN A 74 -3.96 -17.41 -2.00
CA ASN A 74 -5.11 -18.26 -2.30
C ASN A 74 -6.35 -17.87 -1.47
N ASP A 75 -6.66 -16.57 -1.46
CA ASP A 75 -7.79 -15.97 -0.72
C ASP A 75 -7.72 -16.10 0.81
N ARG A 76 -6.61 -16.62 1.37
CA ARG A 76 -6.37 -16.69 2.81
C ARG A 76 -5.50 -15.53 3.26
N LEU A 77 -5.95 -14.77 4.26
CA LEU A 77 -5.19 -13.70 4.89
C LEU A 77 -3.95 -14.29 5.58
N ILE A 78 -2.77 -13.85 5.14
CA ILE A 78 -1.49 -14.24 5.76
C ILE A 78 -0.92 -13.15 6.66
N GLY A 79 -1.38 -11.91 6.50
CA GLY A 79 -1.00 -10.81 7.38
C GLY A 79 -1.46 -9.44 6.90
N ARG A 80 -1.18 -8.44 7.73
CA ARG A 80 -1.43 -7.02 7.47
C ARG A 80 -0.12 -6.23 7.56
N THR A 81 -0.07 -5.11 6.84
CA THR A 81 1.04 -4.15 6.90
C THR A 81 0.52 -2.78 7.26
N ASP A 82 1.39 -1.95 7.83
CA ASP A 82 1.09 -0.58 8.27
C ASP A 82 2.32 0.34 8.27
N ASN A 83 3.47 -0.13 7.76
CA ASN A 83 4.75 0.55 7.86
C ASN A 83 5.64 0.33 6.63
N GLN A 84 5.89 1.41 5.88
CA GLN A 84 6.67 1.40 4.65
C GLN A 84 8.15 1.04 4.86
N PHE A 85 8.65 1.22 6.08
CA PHE A 85 10.09 1.22 6.36
C PHE A 85 10.61 -0.12 6.91
N VAL A 86 9.76 -1.14 7.01
CA VAL A 86 10.13 -2.44 7.58
C VAL A 86 9.95 -3.57 6.58
N ARG A 87 10.69 -4.66 6.81
CA ARG A 87 10.52 -5.91 6.07
C ARG A 87 9.43 -6.73 6.72
N TYR A 88 8.60 -7.36 5.90
CA TYR A 88 7.58 -8.31 6.33
C TYR A 88 7.96 -9.73 5.92
N LYS A 89 7.70 -10.69 6.80
CA LYS A 89 7.95 -12.13 6.59
C LYS A 89 6.75 -12.92 7.10
N TRP A 90 6.16 -13.74 6.24
CA TRP A 90 5.06 -14.63 6.60
C TRP A 90 5.39 -16.07 6.26
N ASP A 91 5.13 -16.99 7.18
CA ASP A 91 5.11 -18.42 6.84
C ASP A 91 3.85 -18.71 6.03
N VAL A 92 4.03 -19.15 4.79
CA VAL A 92 2.94 -19.37 3.84
C VAL A 92 2.78 -20.84 3.46
N ARG A 93 3.60 -21.74 4.01
CA ARG A 93 3.55 -23.16 3.63
C ARG A 93 2.15 -23.75 3.74
N HIS A 94 1.42 -23.39 4.80
CA HIS A 94 0.09 -23.89 5.12
C HIS A 94 -1.04 -23.38 4.21
N VAL A 95 -0.79 -22.36 3.39
CA VAL A 95 -1.80 -21.81 2.45
C VAL A 95 -1.47 -22.08 0.99
N LEU A 96 -0.29 -22.61 0.69
CA LEU A 96 0.14 -22.94 -0.66
C LEU A 96 -0.42 -24.30 -1.12
N LYS A 97 -0.57 -24.44 -2.44
CA LYS A 97 -0.90 -25.70 -3.12
C LYS A 97 0.09 -25.98 -4.25
N VAL A 98 0.24 -27.25 -4.63
CA VAL A 98 1.02 -27.61 -5.83
C VAL A 98 0.34 -27.00 -7.06
N GLY A 99 1.15 -26.48 -7.99
CA GLY A 99 0.68 -25.78 -9.18
C GLY A 99 0.46 -24.29 -8.92
N GLN A 100 -0.58 -23.72 -9.54
CA GLN A 100 -0.79 -22.28 -9.55
C GLN A 100 -1.36 -21.77 -8.23
N ASN A 101 -0.75 -20.71 -7.69
CA ASN A 101 -1.15 -19.98 -6.50
C ASN A 101 -1.33 -18.51 -6.86
N THR A 102 -2.15 -17.79 -6.10
CA THR A 102 -2.36 -16.35 -6.27
C THR A 102 -1.97 -15.62 -5.00
N VAL A 103 -1.18 -14.55 -5.13
CA VAL A 103 -0.93 -13.58 -4.05
C VAL A 103 -1.64 -12.28 -4.38
N ARG A 104 -2.27 -11.67 -3.37
CA ARG A 104 -2.84 -10.32 -3.45
C ARG A 104 -2.30 -9.44 -2.33
N VAL A 105 -2.07 -8.18 -2.65
CA VAL A 105 -1.76 -7.12 -1.70
C VAL A 105 -2.78 -6.01 -1.91
N SER A 106 -3.76 -5.92 -1.01
CA SER A 106 -4.84 -4.95 -1.04
C SER A 106 -4.45 -3.74 -0.20
N ILE A 107 -4.03 -2.68 -0.87
CA ILE A 107 -3.52 -1.44 -0.26
C ILE A 107 -4.69 -0.48 -0.01
N GLN A 108 -4.77 0.03 1.21
CA GLN A 108 -5.75 1.04 1.59
C GLN A 108 -5.25 2.45 1.25
N SER A 109 -6.17 3.34 0.91
CA SER A 109 -5.90 4.77 0.76
C SER A 109 -5.21 5.33 2.01
N ALA A 110 -4.00 5.87 1.83
CA ALA A 110 -3.23 6.42 2.92
C ALA A 110 -3.92 7.65 3.57
N PRO A 111 -4.42 8.65 2.82
CA PRO A 111 -5.13 9.79 3.41
C PRO A 111 -6.34 9.37 4.23
N LEU A 112 -7.15 8.43 3.73
CA LEU A 112 -8.33 7.94 4.44
C LEU A 112 -7.96 7.16 5.70
N TYR A 113 -6.92 6.31 5.64
CA TYR A 113 -6.41 5.61 6.80
C TYR A 113 -5.89 6.58 7.88
N SER A 114 -5.08 7.56 7.48
CA SER A 114 -4.55 8.60 8.37
C SER A 114 -5.65 9.40 9.07
N LEU A 115 -6.69 9.81 8.32
CA LEU A 115 -7.85 10.49 8.86
C LEU A 115 -8.60 9.62 9.88
N GLN A 116 -8.80 8.33 9.56
CA GLN A 116 -9.45 7.40 10.46
C GLN A 116 -8.65 7.21 11.76
N LYS A 117 -7.33 7.04 11.67
CA LYS A 117 -6.44 6.91 12.83
C LYS A 117 -6.40 8.17 13.69
N SER A 118 -6.45 9.35 13.06
CA SER A 118 -6.58 10.63 13.77
C SER A 118 -7.85 10.68 14.61
N LYS A 119 -9.00 10.27 14.05
CA LYS A 119 -10.28 10.26 14.78
C LYS A 119 -10.27 9.28 15.95
N GLU A 120 -9.78 8.05 15.72
CA GLU A 120 -9.62 7.04 16.77
C GLU A 120 -8.76 7.54 17.94
N TYR A 121 -7.67 8.26 17.62
CA TYR A 121 -6.79 8.85 18.62
C TYR A 121 -7.49 9.96 19.41
N GLU A 122 -8.16 10.90 18.71
CA GLU A 122 -8.90 11.99 19.35
C GLU A 122 -10.00 11.46 20.27
N GLU A 123 -10.74 10.44 19.84
CA GLU A 123 -11.76 9.78 20.65
C GLU A 123 -11.18 9.11 21.90
N LYS A 124 -10.04 8.43 21.77
CA LYS A 124 -9.40 7.69 22.86
C LYS A 124 -8.75 8.61 23.89
N TYR A 125 -8.04 9.63 23.45
CA TYR A 125 -7.21 10.49 24.31
C TYR A 125 -7.85 11.84 24.62
N LYS A 126 -8.98 12.17 23.99
CA LYS A 126 -9.63 13.48 24.10
C LYS A 126 -8.68 14.63 23.74
N TYR A 127 -7.74 14.35 22.85
CA TYR A 127 -6.72 15.28 22.38
C TYR A 127 -6.59 15.20 20.87
N LYS A 128 -6.67 16.36 20.22
CA LYS A 128 -6.54 16.48 18.76
C LYS A 128 -5.12 16.85 18.38
N VAL A 129 -4.47 15.96 17.64
CA VAL A 129 -3.19 16.26 16.99
C VAL A 129 -3.46 17.14 15.77
N ILE A 130 -2.89 18.35 15.77
CA ILE A 130 -2.99 19.27 14.63
C ILE A 130 -1.91 18.87 13.62
N SER A 131 -2.32 18.05 12.65
CA SER A 131 -1.46 17.55 11.57
C SER A 131 -2.09 17.93 10.23
N CYS A 132 -2.20 19.22 9.95
CA CYS A 132 -2.58 19.69 8.62
C CYS A 132 -1.99 21.07 8.35
N THR A 133 -1.36 21.22 7.20
CA THR A 133 -0.83 22.50 6.71
C THR A 133 -1.96 23.32 6.09
N LYS A 134 -1.88 24.65 6.23
CA LYS A 134 -2.87 25.58 5.66
C LYS A 134 -2.69 25.84 4.15
N SER A 135 -1.81 25.10 3.48
CA SER A 135 -1.59 25.26 2.04
C SER A 135 -2.67 24.54 1.27
N ASP A 136 -3.20 25.21 0.24
CA ASP A 136 -4.06 24.59 -0.75
C ASP A 136 -3.30 23.41 -1.37
N ASN A 137 -3.96 22.24 -1.44
CA ASN A 137 -3.49 21.01 -2.08
C ASN A 137 -2.69 19.98 -1.26
N THR A 138 -2.70 20.07 0.08
CA THR A 138 -2.00 19.07 0.94
C THR A 138 -2.95 18.07 1.59
N GLU A 139 -2.44 16.86 1.85
CA GLU A 139 -3.15 15.87 2.65
C GLU A 139 -2.84 16.04 4.15
N CYS A 140 -3.83 15.83 5.01
CA CYS A 140 -3.66 15.94 6.46
C CYS A 140 -3.28 14.59 7.10
N TYR A 141 -2.79 14.64 8.35
CA TYR A 141 -2.63 13.51 9.27
C TYR A 141 -1.54 12.50 8.91
N VAL A 142 -0.46 12.98 8.27
CA VAL A 142 0.70 12.13 7.94
C VAL A 142 1.36 11.52 9.18
N ASP A 143 1.25 12.16 10.35
CA ASP A 143 1.79 11.66 11.62
C ASP A 143 1.14 10.34 12.09
N PHE A 144 -0.05 10.01 11.56
CA PHE A 144 -0.80 8.81 11.91
C PHE A 144 -0.48 7.59 11.04
N ILE A 145 0.49 7.70 10.13
CA ILE A 145 0.92 6.61 9.26
C ILE A 145 2.44 6.50 9.19
N ARG A 146 2.98 5.28 9.19
CA ARG A 146 4.43 5.04 9.02
C ARG A 146 4.78 4.98 7.54
N LYS A 147 4.69 6.13 6.88
CA LYS A 147 4.95 6.38 5.46
C LYS A 147 5.92 7.57 5.31
N MET A 148 6.58 7.70 4.15
CA MET A 148 7.39 8.90 3.84
C MET A 148 6.59 10.19 4.11
N ALA A 149 7.06 11.05 5.01
CA ALA A 149 6.30 12.23 5.44
C ALA A 149 6.00 13.20 4.29
N ALA A 150 6.98 13.49 3.43
CA ALA A 150 6.82 14.38 2.28
C ALA A 150 5.86 13.85 1.20
N SER A 151 5.37 12.59 1.32
CA SER A 151 4.38 12.06 0.39
C SER A 151 2.98 12.70 0.55
N TYR A 152 2.77 13.48 1.60
CA TYR A 152 1.53 14.25 1.86
C TYR A 152 1.69 15.73 1.45
N SER A 153 2.71 16.03 0.62
CA SER A 153 3.25 17.35 0.28
C SER A 153 4.38 17.81 1.19
N TRP A 154 5.15 18.77 0.70
CA TRP A 154 6.14 19.54 1.44
C TRP A 154 6.29 20.94 0.81
N ASP A 155 7.23 21.75 1.30
CA ASP A 155 7.51 23.11 0.79
C ASP A 155 8.39 23.17 -0.48
N TRP A 156 8.63 22.02 -1.12
CA TRP A 156 9.38 21.87 -2.38
C TRP A 156 8.60 21.09 -3.44
#